data_AF-A0A137S4Y8-F1
#
_entry.id   AF-A0A137S4Y8-F1
#
_cell.length_a   1.000
_cell.length_b   1.000
_cell.length_c   1.000
_cell.angle_alpha   90.00
_cell.angle_beta   90.00
_cell.angle_gamma   90.00
#
_symmetry.space_group_name_H-M   'P 1'
#
loop_
_entity.id
_entity.type
_entity.pdbx_description
1 polymer ?
#
loop_
_entity_poly.entity_id
_entity_poly.type
_entity_poly.pdbx_seq_one_letter_code
_entity_poly.pdbx_strand_id
1 'polypeptide(L)'
;MGNDLVLVALDAEQIAKAKDENGKRKQITHALVVGNYGVMFGTEKQCMKYYSVWKDIFKHLFGKCYKTDQYHLTTYTSSGNVVMDLIEESDRRKPKIDFIEEAVKRERRGFWAKLFGR
;
A
#
# COMPACT_ATOMS: atom_id res chain seq x y z
N MET A 1 0.84 14.91 -6.97
CA MET A 1 1.78 14.04 -6.24
C MET A 1 1.52 12.61 -6.71
N GLY A 2 2.57 11.82 -6.94
CA GLY A 2 2.42 10.42 -7.35
C GLY A 2 1.80 9.59 -6.22
N ASN A 3 1.06 8.54 -6.56
CA ASN A 3 0.52 7.59 -5.58
C ASN A 3 1.63 6.59 -5.20
N ASP A 4 2.73 7.06 -4.63
CA ASP A 4 3.91 6.24 -4.35
C ASP A 4 3.91 5.73 -2.92
N LEU A 5 4.48 4.54 -2.70
CA LEU A 5 4.76 4.02 -1.36
C LEU A 5 6.22 4.32 -1.00
N VAL A 6 6.43 5.19 -0.03
CA VAL A 6 7.77 5.70 0.31
C VAL A 6 8.08 5.45 1.77
N LEU A 7 9.15 4.69 2.02
CA LEU A 7 9.73 4.59 3.36
C LEU A 7 10.76 5.70 3.55
N VAL A 8 10.52 6.57 4.54
CA VAL A 8 11.32 7.76 4.80
C VAL A 8 12.09 7.59 6.10
N ALA A 9 13.42 7.71 6.03
CA ALA A 9 14.23 7.93 7.23
C ALA A 9 14.16 9.42 7.58
N LEU A 10 13.74 9.73 8.81
CA LEU A 10 13.51 11.11 9.21
C LEU A 10 14.78 11.74 9.78
N ASP A 11 15.00 13.01 9.46
CA ASP A 11 16.02 13.81 10.12
C ASP A 11 15.59 14.26 11.54
N ALA A 12 16.50 14.91 12.26
CA ALA A 12 16.25 15.32 13.64
C ALA A 12 15.09 16.33 13.78
N GLU A 13 14.91 17.24 12.82
CA GLU A 13 13.85 18.24 12.83
C GLU A 13 12.49 17.58 12.55
N GLN A 14 12.45 16.70 11.55
CA GLN A 14 11.29 15.90 11.20
C GLN A 14 10.86 14.99 12.36
N ILE A 15 11.82 14.35 13.04
CA ILE A 15 11.55 13.53 14.23
C ILE A 15 10.94 14.37 15.36
N ALA A 16 11.48 15.57 15.60
CA ALA A 16 10.95 16.46 16.63
C ALA A 16 9.49 16.85 16.35
N LYS A 17 9.20 17.27 15.10
CA LYS A 17 7.84 17.60 14.64
C LYS A 17 6.90 16.41 14.74
N ALA A 18 7.30 15.24 14.23
CA ALA A 18 6.49 14.04 14.30
C ALA A 18 6.17 13.61 15.74
N LYS A 19 7.13 13.76 16.67
CA LYS A 19 6.89 13.44 18.09
C LYS A 19 5.95 14.42 18.76
N ASP A 20 5.99 15.71 18.41
CA ASP A 20 5.09 16.71 18.97
C ASP A 20 3.62 16.40 18.58
N GLU A 21 3.39 16.06 17.31
CA GLU A 21 2.06 15.75 16.76
C GLU A 21 1.50 14.39 17.20
N ASN A 22 2.34 13.35 17.24
CA ASN A 22 1.88 11.97 17.45
C ASN A 22 2.04 11.47 18.88
N GLY A 23 2.72 12.25 19.74
CA GLY A 23 2.98 11.93 21.13
C GLY A 23 4.46 11.77 21.46
N LYS A 24 4.96 12.61 22.37
CA LYS A 24 6.39 12.76 22.72
C LYS A 24 7.06 11.47 23.23
N ARG A 25 6.27 10.55 23.81
CA ARG A 25 6.77 9.26 24.32
C ARG A 25 7.00 8.22 23.22
N LYS A 26 6.46 8.42 22.01
CA LYS A 26 6.62 7.47 20.91
C LYS A 26 8.04 7.52 20.35
N GLN A 27 8.60 6.35 20.08
CA GLN A 27 9.85 6.24 19.33
C GLN A 27 9.54 6.37 17.84
N ILE A 28 9.81 7.57 17.30
CA ILE A 28 9.64 7.88 15.89
C ILE A 28 11.02 8.15 15.31
N THR A 29 11.38 7.39 14.28
CA THR A 29 12.60 7.56 13.48
C THR A 29 12.33 7.51 11.99
N HIS A 30 11.19 6.95 11.59
CA HIS A 30 10.80 6.78 10.19
C HIS A 30 9.35 7.21 9.97
N ALA A 31 9.05 7.55 8.72
CA ALA A 31 7.70 7.69 8.22
C ALA A 31 7.47 6.71 7.07
N LEU A 32 6.24 6.25 6.92
CA LEU A 32 5.76 5.54 5.75
C LEU A 32 4.73 6.42 5.07
N VAL A 33 5.07 6.97 3.91
CA VAL A 33 4.17 7.74 3.06
C VAL A 33 3.47 6.76 2.13
N VAL A 34 2.15 6.83 2.09
CA VAL A 34 1.29 5.85 1.46
C VAL A 34 0.47 6.57 0.42
N GLY A 35 1.14 7.10 -0.60
CA GLY A 35 0.53 7.89 -1.66
C GLY A 35 -0.48 8.91 -1.15
N ASN A 36 -1.70 8.84 -1.68
CA ASN A 36 -2.81 9.71 -1.28
C ASN A 36 -3.59 9.19 -0.05
N TYR A 37 -3.25 8.02 0.48
CA TYR A 37 -3.92 7.40 1.64
C TYR A 37 -3.38 7.90 2.98
N GLY A 38 -2.22 8.57 2.97
CA GLY A 38 -1.71 9.30 4.12
C GLY A 38 -0.31 8.88 4.55
N VAL A 39 -0.02 9.07 5.84
CA VAL A 39 1.31 8.84 6.42
C VAL A 39 1.22 8.14 7.77
N MET A 40 2.17 7.25 8.03
CA MET A 40 2.33 6.60 9.32
C MET A 40 3.72 6.88 9.89
N PHE A 41 3.80 7.18 11.18
CA PHE A 41 5.07 7.41 11.87
C PHE A 41 5.39 6.27 12.85
N GLY A 42 6.66 5.91 12.94
CA GLY A 42 7.11 4.87 13.86
C GLY A 42 8.61 4.66 13.86
N THR A 43 9.02 3.53 14.42
CA THR A 43 10.41 3.06 14.28
C THR A 43 10.64 2.48 12.88
N GLU A 44 11.91 2.41 12.46
CA GLU A 44 12.30 1.76 11.21
C GLU A 44 11.65 0.38 11.05
N LYS A 45 11.75 -0.46 12.10
CA LYS A 45 11.21 -1.83 12.10
C LYS A 45 9.70 -1.85 11.86
N GLN A 46 8.96 -0.92 12.47
CA GLN A 46 7.51 -0.82 12.29
C GLN A 46 7.15 -0.39 10.86
N CYS A 47 7.74 0.70 10.37
CA CYS A 47 7.47 1.20 9.03
C CYS A 47 7.91 0.21 7.95
N MET A 48 9.07 -0.44 8.12
CA MET A 48 9.57 -1.48 7.20
C MET A 48 8.62 -2.69 7.11
N LYS A 49 8.03 -3.10 8.24
CA LYS A 49 7.04 -4.19 8.26
C LYS A 49 5.86 -3.87 7.34
N TYR A 50 5.27 -2.68 7.46
CA TYR A 50 4.16 -2.28 6.59
C TYR A 50 4.59 -2.05 5.14
N TYR A 51 5.71 -1.36 4.92
CA TYR A 51 6.27 -1.14 3.59
C TYR A 51 6.46 -2.45 2.82
N SER A 52 7.09 -3.44 3.43
CA SER A 52 7.39 -4.73 2.79
C SER A 52 6.14 -5.53 2.43
N VAL A 53 5.08 -5.45 3.24
CA VAL A 53 3.81 -6.15 2.98
C VAL A 53 2.99 -5.39 1.94
N TRP A 54 2.86 -4.08 2.08
CA TRP A 54 1.97 -3.26 1.25
C TRP A 54 2.49 -3.07 -0.17
N LYS A 55 3.81 -2.99 -0.37
CA LYS A 55 4.38 -2.93 -1.72
C LYS A 55 3.97 -4.13 -2.58
N ASP A 56 3.71 -5.29 -1.97
CA ASP A 56 3.41 -6.54 -2.66
C ASP A 56 1.90 -6.77 -2.78
N ILE A 57 1.16 -6.60 -1.68
CA ILE A 57 -0.30 -6.78 -1.64
C ILE A 57 -1.02 -5.71 -2.46
N PHE A 58 -0.58 -4.45 -2.35
CA PHE A 58 -1.22 -3.30 -2.98
C PHE A 58 -0.38 -2.76 -4.13
N LYS A 59 0.43 -3.61 -4.78
CA LYS A 59 1.35 -3.20 -5.88
C LYS A 59 0.65 -2.43 -7.00
N HIS A 60 -0.63 -2.71 -7.25
CA HIS A 60 -1.44 -2.06 -8.28
C HIS A 60 -2.00 -0.69 -7.87
N LEU A 61 -1.92 -0.35 -6.58
CA LEU A 61 -2.31 0.96 -6.07
C LEU A 61 -1.16 1.96 -6.20
N PHE A 62 0.08 1.50 -6.15
CA PHE A 62 1.25 2.37 -6.09
C PHE A 62 1.96 2.53 -7.44
N GLY A 63 2.41 3.75 -7.74
CA GLY A 63 3.21 4.02 -8.93
C GLY A 63 4.65 3.53 -8.78
N LYS A 64 5.33 4.00 -7.73
CA LYS A 64 6.67 3.56 -7.34
C LYS A 64 6.70 3.17 -5.86
N CYS A 65 7.62 2.26 -5.54
CA CYS A 65 7.92 1.86 -4.16
C CYS A 65 9.42 2.07 -3.94
N TYR A 66 9.81 2.97 -3.02
CA TYR A 66 11.22 3.25 -2.75
C TYR A 66 11.47 3.70 -1.31
N LYS A 67 12.75 3.79 -0.96
CA LYS A 67 13.24 4.27 0.34
C LYS A 67 14.07 5.52 0.13
N THR A 68 14.01 6.48 1.05
CA THR A 68 14.81 7.70 0.96
C THR A 68 14.94 8.37 2.34
N ASP A 69 15.93 9.21 2.51
CA ASP A 69 16.11 10.17 3.61
C ASP A 69 15.83 11.62 3.16
N GLN A 70 15.66 11.85 1.85
CA GLN A 70 15.42 13.15 1.23
C GLN A 70 13.96 13.27 0.80
N TYR A 71 13.04 13.21 1.77
CA TYR A 71 11.62 13.37 1.50
C TYR A 71 11.02 14.54 2.28
N HIS A 72 10.31 15.43 1.58
CA HIS A 72 9.59 16.52 2.21
C HIS A 72 8.16 16.08 2.57
N LEU A 73 7.90 15.89 3.86
CA LEU A 73 6.58 15.55 4.37
C LEU A 73 5.66 16.77 4.36
N THR A 74 4.44 16.59 3.84
CA THR A 74 3.39 17.62 3.83
C THR A 74 2.64 17.74 5.16
N THR A 75 2.68 16.67 5.97
CA THR A 75 2.04 16.61 7.30
C THR A 75 2.84 15.71 8.22
N TYR A 76 2.78 16.01 9.52
CA TYR A 76 3.40 15.25 10.60
C TYR A 76 2.38 14.54 11.49
N THR A 77 1.08 14.63 11.19
CA THR A 77 0.04 13.90 11.90
C THR A 77 -0.17 12.52 11.26
N SER A 78 -0.13 11.45 12.06
CA SER A 78 -0.41 10.09 11.55
C SER A 78 -1.84 9.98 11.06
N SER A 79 -2.01 9.36 9.90
CA SER A 79 -3.31 8.98 9.37
C SER A 79 -3.85 7.77 10.14
N GLY A 80 -5.13 7.84 10.53
CA GLY A 80 -5.71 6.87 11.46
C GLY A 80 -5.92 5.46 10.89
N ASN A 81 -6.45 5.33 9.66
CA ASN A 81 -6.96 4.05 9.16
C ASN A 81 -6.49 3.67 7.75
N VAL A 82 -5.23 4.01 7.43
CA VAL A 82 -4.62 3.79 6.11
C VAL A 82 -4.83 2.38 5.55
N VAL A 83 -4.77 1.36 6.40
CA VAL A 83 -4.93 -0.03 5.97
C VAL A 83 -6.33 -0.32 5.43
N MET A 84 -7.37 0.25 6.03
CA MET A 84 -8.75 0.04 5.57
C MET A 84 -8.99 0.73 4.24
N ASP A 85 -8.44 1.93 4.06
CA ASP A 85 -8.52 2.67 2.80
C ASP A 85 -7.81 1.91 1.65
N LEU A 86 -6.67 1.28 1.94
CA LEU A 86 -5.96 0.44 0.98
C LEU A 86 -6.76 -0.83 0.63
N ILE A 87 -7.41 -1.46 1.61
CA ILE A 87 -8.26 -2.64 1.37
C ILE A 87 -9.45 -2.26 0.49
N GLU A 88 -10.18 -1.21 0.85
CA GLU A 88 -11.35 -0.74 0.10
C GLU A 88 -10.98 -0.39 -1.35
N GLU A 89 -9.88 0.35 -1.54
CA GLU A 89 -9.43 0.72 -2.88
C GLU A 89 -8.97 -0.49 -3.69
N SER A 90 -8.26 -1.43 -3.05
CA SER A 90 -7.82 -2.66 -3.70
C SER A 90 -9.02 -3.49 -4.15
N ASP A 91 -10.02 -3.64 -3.30
CA ASP A 91 -11.25 -4.36 -3.62
C ASP A 91 -12.09 -3.66 -4.69
N ARG A 92 -12.08 -2.32 -4.72
CA ARG A 92 -12.70 -1.53 -5.80
C ARG A 92 -12.03 -1.77 -7.16
N ARG A 93 -10.70 -1.92 -7.17
CA ARG A 93 -9.91 -2.13 -8.40
C ARG A 93 -9.78 -3.58 -8.82
N LYS A 94 -10.05 -4.55 -7.92
CA LYS A 94 -10.19 -5.94 -8.32
C LYS A 94 -11.30 -6.02 -9.37
N PRO A 95 -11.03 -6.53 -10.58
CA PRO A 95 -12.10 -6.80 -11.51
C PRO A 95 -13.09 -7.75 -10.82
N LYS A 96 -14.36 -7.35 -10.72
CA LYS A 96 -15.46 -8.21 -10.23
C LYS A 96 -15.73 -9.41 -11.16
N ILE A 97 -14.94 -9.58 -12.22
CA ILE A 97 -15.24 -10.44 -13.36
C ILE A 97 -13.90 -10.97 -13.85
N ASP A 98 -13.51 -12.18 -13.43
CA ASP A 98 -12.51 -13.00 -14.14
C ASP A 98 -12.64 -14.47 -13.75
N PHE A 99 -12.99 -14.77 -12.49
CA PHE A 99 -13.23 -16.16 -12.07
C PHE A 99 -14.42 -16.81 -12.79
N ILE A 100 -15.48 -16.04 -13.09
CA ILE A 100 -16.64 -16.57 -13.83
C ILE A 100 -16.32 -16.66 -15.32
N GLU A 101 -15.60 -15.70 -15.91
CA GLU A 101 -15.34 -15.70 -17.35
C GLU A 101 -14.29 -16.74 -17.77
N GLU A 102 -13.22 -16.94 -16.98
CA GLU A 102 -12.25 -18.02 -17.24
C GLU A 102 -12.83 -19.40 -16.97
N ALA A 103 -13.66 -19.57 -15.93
CA ALA A 103 -14.36 -20.83 -15.65
C ALA A 103 -15.35 -21.17 -16.78
N VAL A 104 -16.15 -20.19 -17.21
CA VAL A 104 -17.11 -20.38 -18.32
C VAL A 104 -16.39 -20.61 -19.66
N LYS A 105 -15.26 -19.95 -19.92
CA LYS A 105 -14.43 -20.22 -21.12
C LYS A 105 -13.79 -21.61 -21.09
N ARG A 106 -13.29 -22.07 -19.95
CA ARG A 106 -12.74 -23.43 -19.78
C ARG A 106 -13.82 -24.50 -19.95
N GLU A 107 -14.99 -24.29 -19.36
CA GLU A 107 -16.10 -25.24 -19.43
C GLU A 107 -16.65 -25.34 -20.86
N ARG A 108 -16.84 -24.20 -21.55
CA ARG A 108 -17.23 -24.20 -22.98
C ARG A 108 -16.20 -24.92 -23.86
N ARG A 109 -14.90 -24.69 -23.68
CA ARG A 109 -13.86 -25.40 -24.46
C ARG A 109 -13.87 -26.92 -24.18
N GLY A 110 -14.00 -27.34 -22.93
CA GLY A 110 -14.09 -28.75 -22.56
C GLY A 110 -15.36 -29.44 -23.08
N PHE A 111 -16.47 -28.72 -23.11
CA PHE A 111 -17.77 -29.20 -23.59
C PHE A 111 -17.78 -29.42 -25.12
N TRP A 112 -17.29 -28.46 -25.91
CA TRP A 112 -17.21 -28.59 -27.37
C TRP A 112 -16.19 -29.67 -27.81
N ALA A 113 -15.08 -29.82 -27.09
CA ALA A 113 -14.11 -30.89 -27.35
C ALA A 113 -14.69 -32.29 -27.10
N LYS A 114 -15.62 -32.45 -26.14
CA LYS A 114 -16.31 -33.71 -25.84
C LYS A 114 -17.42 -34.06 -26.83
N LEU A 115 -18.03 -33.05 -27.46
CA LEU A 115 -19.18 -33.24 -28.37
C LEU A 115 -18.79 -33.37 -29.84
N PHE A 116 -17.65 -32.81 -30.25
CA PHE A 116 -17.21 -32.80 -31.65
C PHE A 116 -15.77 -33.29 -31.87
N GLY A 117 -15.13 -33.78 -30.80
CA GLY A 117 -13.88 -34.54 -30.89
C GLY A 117 -14.17 -35.97 -31.30
N ARG A 118 -13.69 -36.32 -32.50
CA ARG A 118 -13.63 -37.64 -33.16
C ARG A 118 -13.80 -38.88 -32.28
#